data_AF-A0A1G7LI57-F1
#
_entry.id   AF-A0A1G7LI57-F1
#
_cell.length_a   1.000
_cell.length_b   1.000
_cell.length_c   1.000
_cell.angle_alpha   90.00
_cell.angle_beta   90.00
_cell.angle_gamma   90.00
#
_symmetry.space_group_name_H-M   'P 1'
#
loop_
_entity.id
_entity.type
_entity.pdbx_description
1 polymer ?
#
loop_
_entity_poly.entity_id
_entity_poly.type
_entity_poly.pdbx_seq_one_letter_code
_entity_poly.pdbx_strand_id
1 'polypeptide(L)' 'MMEDLQPGMVAPDFTLPSAGGNQVGLRDYAGRKLVLYFYPKDNTPG' A
#
# COMPACT_ATOMS: atom_id res chain seq x y z
N MET A 1 -12.86 -8.51 13.65
CA MET A 1 -13.37 -7.16 13.33
C MET A 1 -12.34 -6.52 12.42
N MET A 2 -12.73 -6.00 11.27
CA MET A 2 -11.82 -5.23 10.43
C MET A 2 -11.89 -3.79 10.93
N GLU A 3 -10.79 -3.27 11.45
CA GLU A 3 -10.72 -1.90 11.98
C GLU A 3 -10.34 -0.95 10.86
N ASP A 4 -11.05 0.17 10.77
CA ASP A 4 -10.70 1.25 9.87
C ASP A 4 -9.36 1.87 10.31
N LEU A 5 -8.51 2.22 9.34
CA LEU A 5 -7.24 2.87 9.63
C LEU A 5 -7.46 4.29 10.14
N GLN A 6 -6.83 4.63 11.26
CA GLN A 6 -6.87 5.94 11.88
C GLN A 6 -5.48 6.60 11.89
N PRO A 7 -5.40 7.95 11.88
CA PRO A 7 -4.14 8.65 12.01
C PRO A 7 -3.37 8.24 13.27
N GLY A 8 -2.05 8.06 13.14
CA GLY A 8 -1.17 7.65 14.23
C GLY A 8 -1.06 6.14 14.44
N MET A 9 -1.91 5.33 13.79
CA MET A 9 -1.74 3.88 13.77
C MET A 9 -0.50 3.49 12.96
N VAL A 10 0.19 2.44 13.42
CA VAL A 10 1.20 1.78 12.60
C VAL A 10 0.49 1.15 11.41
N ALA A 11 0.97 1.47 10.20
CA ALA A 11 0.44 0.88 8.98
C ALA A 11 0.62 -0.64 9.01
N PRO A 12 -0.43 -1.44 8.69
CA PRO A 12 -0.32 -2.88 8.61
C PRO A 12 0.74 -3.30 7.59
N ASP A 13 1.51 -4.32 7.96
CA ASP A 13 2.52 -4.86 7.06
C ASP A 13 1.87 -5.58 5.88
N PHE A 14 2.45 -5.42 4.69
CA PHE A 14 1.98 -6.08 3.48
C PHE A 14 3.13 -6.28 2.50
N THR A 15 2.95 -7.29 1.65
CA THR A 15 3.77 -7.54 0.47
C THR A 15 2.85 -7.80 -0.71
N LEU A 16 3.06 -7.09 -1.81
CA LEU A 16 2.23 -7.17 -3.01
C LEU A 16 3.09 -7.42 -4.25
N PRO A 17 2.56 -8.13 -5.26
CA PRO A 17 3.21 -8.23 -6.55
C PRO A 17 3.23 -6.86 -7.24
N SER A 18 4.38 -6.50 -7.78
CA SER A 18 4.53 -5.33 -8.67
C SER A 18 4.28 -5.72 -10.13
N ALA A 19 4.10 -4.71 -10.98
CA ALA A 19 3.92 -4.91 -12.43
C ALA A 19 5.07 -5.69 -13.11
N GLY A 20 6.28 -5.68 -12.53
CA GLY A 20 7.45 -6.41 -13.04
C GLY A 20 7.58 -7.84 -12.52
N GLY A 21 6.60 -8.36 -11.77
CA GLY A 21 6.65 -9.69 -11.17
C GLY A 21 7.50 -9.77 -9.88
N ASN A 22 8.20 -8.70 -9.52
CA ASN A 22 8.89 -8.60 -8.23
C ASN A 22 7.89 -8.38 -7.10
N GLN A 23 8.22 -8.85 -5.89
CA GLN A 23 7.49 -8.52 -4.68
C GLN A 23 7.94 -7.16 -4.13
N VAL A 24 6.99 -6.37 -3.66
CA VAL A 24 7.24 -5.08 -3.00
C VAL A 24 6.51 -5.09 -1.66
N GLY A 25 7.25 -4.86 -0.58
CA GLY A 25 6.72 -4.79 0.77
C GLY A 25 6.77 -3.38 1.35
N LEU A 26 5.90 -3.10 2.33
CA LEU A 26 5.94 -1.83 3.06
C LEU A 26 7.30 -1.58 3.73
N ARG A 27 7.94 -2.65 4.24
CA ARG A 27 9.25 -2.59 4.91
C ARG A 27 10.38 -2.14 4.01
N ASP A 28 10.28 -2.32 2.69
CA ASP A 28 11.31 -1.90 1.72
C ASP A 28 11.47 -0.37 1.70
N TYR A 29 10.47 0.36 2.22
CA TYR A 29 10.45 1.83 2.31
C TYR A 29 10.70 2.36 3.72
N ALA A 30 11.18 1.54 4.66
CA ALA A 30 11.44 1.97 6.03
C ALA A 30 12.37 3.20 6.10
N GLY A 31 12.03 4.14 7.00
CA GLY A 31 12.78 5.39 7.18
C GLY A 31 12.47 6.49 6.14
N ARG A 32 11.56 6.25 5.20
CA ARG A 32 11.11 7.23 4.20
C ARG A 32 9.68 7.66 4.46
N LYS A 33 9.34 8.90 4.09
CA LYS A 33 7.93 9.32 3.99
C LYS A 33 7.33 8.69 2.72
N LEU A 34 6.22 7.98 2.88
CA LEU A 34 5.53 7.27 1.80
C LEU A 34 4.06 7.71 1.76
N VAL A 35 3.53 7.88 0.56
CA VAL A 35 2.09 8.03 0.30
C VAL A 35 1.65 6.79 -0.46
N LEU A 36 0.71 6.03 0.10
CA LEU A 36 0.13 4.83 -0.51
C LEU A 36 -1.33 5.11 -0.88
N TYR A 37 -1.70 4.80 -2.11
CA TYR A 37 -3.06 4.98 -2.60
C TYR A 37 -3.51 3.73 -3.35
N PHE A 38 -4.77 3.34 -3.18
CA PHE A 38 -5.39 2.23 -3.90
C PHE A 38 -6.42 2.80 -4.88
N TYR A 39 -6.45 2.26 -6.09
CA TYR A 39 -7.44 2.61 -7.11
C TYR A 39 -7.96 1.33 -7.79
N PRO A 40 -9.20 1.31 -8.30
CA PRO A 40 -9.85 0.06 -8.72
C PRO A 40 -9.22 -0.57 -9.96
N LYS A 41 -8.89 0.24 -10.98
CA LYS A 41 -8.35 -0.23 -12.25
C LYS A 41 -7.74 0.93 -13.05
N ASP A 42 -6.74 0.60 -13.86
CA ASP A 42 -6.27 1.48 -14.93
C ASP A 42 -7.35 1.73 -15.99
N ASN A 43 -7.31 2.93 -16.58
CA ASN A 43 -8.09 3.31 -17.77
C ASN A 43 -9.62 3.17 -17.66
N THR A 44 -10.19 3.35 -16.46
CA THR A 44 -11.65 3.46 -16.29
C THR A 44 -12.06 4.94 -16.24
N PRO A 45 -13.12 5.36 -16.95
CA PRO A 45 -13.72 6.67 -16.74
C PRO A 45 -14.40 6.62 -15.37
N GLY A 46 -13.76 7.23 -14.36
CA GLY A 46 -14.32 7.35 -13.02
C GLY A 46 -15.60 8.18 -12.99
#